data_AF-A0A3D4XBU1-F1
#
_entry.id   AF-A0A3D4XBU1-F1
#
_cell.length_a   1.000
_cell.length_b   1.000
_cell.length_c   1.000
_cell.angle_alpha   90.00
_cell.angle_beta   90.00
_cell.angle_gamma   90.00
#
_symmetry.space_group_name_H-M   'P 1'
#
loop_
_entity.id
_entity.type
_entity.pdbx_description
1 polymer ?
#
loop_
_entity_poly.entity_id
_entity_poly.type
_entity_poly.pdbx_seq_one_letter_code
_entity_poly.pdbx_strand_id
1 'polypeptide(L)'
;MRNWKPIAGLILLASLLLSACGPLTPLLTEEEVLSRLSERYDGAEFVILETINNCEYKTKDKTLRCRLYLAAPAEDQERAFWVHSTVTKSWGGDSLPMRYSSGITDTYAFDYFLERFDTLLTENEIDHFFTMSSGNIAEHLKSQHLQGGGFGIPITQETAEDIVTTVLEIREQLAGEYPLSCYLDYFSHPAYKPIKFVIRFYDAAHGIPDAESLSEYTSFSPYDKKFDENDNIVYRNTVETILADIDKTIYGVEEE
;
A
#
# COMPACT_ATOMS: atom_id res chain seq x y z
N MET A 1 37.61 41.45 22.06
CA MET A 1 36.32 40.73 21.93
C MET A 1 35.95 40.71 20.45
N ARG A 2 35.97 39.53 19.82
CA ARG A 2 35.80 39.36 18.36
C ARG A 2 34.33 39.62 18.01
N ASN A 3 34.05 40.48 17.03
CA ASN A 3 32.70 40.89 16.64
C ASN A 3 31.92 39.72 16.02
N TRP A 4 31.12 39.01 16.81
CA TRP A 4 30.30 37.86 16.36
C TRP A 4 28.95 38.27 15.77
N LYS A 5 28.51 39.52 15.99
CA LYS A 5 27.24 40.06 15.47
C LYS A 5 27.06 39.95 13.94
N PRO A 6 28.06 40.24 13.08
CA PRO A 6 27.90 40.07 11.64
C PRO A 6 27.83 38.60 11.20
N ILE A 7 28.49 37.69 11.94
CA ILE A 7 28.48 36.25 11.65
C ILE A 7 27.10 35.66 11.98
N ALA A 8 26.53 36.03 13.12
CA ALA A 8 25.18 35.61 13.50
C ALA A 8 24.11 36.13 12.51
N GLY A 9 24.27 37.37 12.03
CA GLY A 9 23.40 37.94 10.99
C GLY A 9 23.49 37.19 9.66
N LEU A 10 24.69 36.82 9.23
CA LEU A 10 24.92 36.02 8.01
C LEU A 10 24.34 34.60 8.12
N ILE A 11 24.47 33.95 9.28
CA ILE A 11 23.89 32.62 9.53
C ILE A 11 22.36 32.69 9.54
N LEU A 12 21.76 33.70 10.16
CA LEU A 12 20.31 33.91 10.13
C LEU A 12 19.80 34.20 8.71
N LEU A 13 20.52 35.03 7.93
CA LEU A 13 20.16 35.31 6.54
C LEU A 13 20.28 34.07 5.65
N ALA A 14 21.34 33.27 5.82
CA ALA A 14 21.54 32.03 5.10
C ALA A 14 20.46 31.00 5.43
N SER A 15 20.09 30.85 6.72
CA SER A 15 18.97 30.00 7.15
C SER A 15 17.62 30.48 6.60
N LEU A 16 17.40 31.81 6.53
CA LEU A 16 16.19 32.39 5.94
C LEU A 16 16.13 32.13 4.42
N LEU A 17 17.26 32.28 3.71
CA LEU A 17 17.35 32.01 2.27
C LEU A 17 17.20 30.51 1.96
N LEU A 18 17.79 29.62 2.76
CA LEU A 18 17.66 28.17 2.61
C LEU A 18 16.22 27.70 2.89
N SER A 19 15.52 28.30 3.87
CA SER A 19 14.11 28.00 4.16
C SER A 19 13.13 28.58 3.12
N ALA A 20 13.52 29.68 2.47
CA ALA A 20 12.75 30.35 1.40
C ALA A 20 12.91 29.71 0.01
N CYS A 21 13.85 28.77 -0.19
CA CYS A 21 13.96 28.02 -1.44
C CYS A 21 12.98 26.86 -1.56
N GLY A 22 12.40 26.37 -0.48
CA GLY A 22 11.51 25.21 -0.57
C GLY A 22 10.12 25.43 -1.20
N PRO A 23 9.51 26.64 -1.30
CA PRO A 23 8.38 26.91 -2.20
C PRO A 23 8.71 26.69 -3.69
N LEU A 24 10.00 26.69 -4.05
CA LEU A 24 10.50 26.51 -5.41
C LEU A 24 10.91 25.08 -5.73
N THR A 25 10.81 24.14 -4.77
CA THR A 25 11.11 22.72 -5.05
C THR A 25 10.15 22.25 -6.15
N PRO A 26 10.65 21.96 -7.36
CA PRO A 26 9.78 21.56 -8.45
C PRO A 26 9.22 20.16 -8.16
N LEU A 27 8.02 19.90 -8.67
CA LEU A 27 7.56 18.52 -8.82
C LEU A 27 8.46 17.83 -9.83
N LEU A 28 8.68 16.53 -9.62
CA LEU A 28 9.52 15.73 -10.51
C LEU A 28 8.98 15.82 -11.95
N THR A 29 9.88 15.93 -12.92
CA THR A 29 9.57 15.85 -14.35
C THR A 29 9.18 14.42 -14.73
N GLU A 30 8.61 14.23 -15.93
CA GLU A 30 8.33 12.89 -16.45
C GLU A 30 9.62 12.05 -16.53
N GLU A 31 10.72 12.62 -17.01
CA GLU A 31 12.03 11.96 -17.07
C GLU A 31 12.53 11.54 -15.68
N GLU A 32 12.40 12.41 -14.67
CA GLU A 32 12.80 12.07 -13.29
C GLU A 32 11.90 10.99 -12.68
N VAL A 33 10.62 10.95 -13.02
CA VAL A 33 9.69 9.91 -12.58
C VAL A 33 10.04 8.57 -13.23
N LEU A 34 10.22 8.54 -14.55
CA LEU A 34 10.62 7.35 -15.28
C LEU A 34 11.97 6.80 -14.79
N SER A 35 12.94 7.68 -14.54
CA SER A 35 14.24 7.30 -13.96
C SER A 35 14.09 6.64 -12.59
N ARG A 36 13.25 7.20 -11.70
CA ARG A 36 12.99 6.62 -10.38
C ARG A 36 12.20 5.31 -10.44
N LEU A 37 11.28 5.16 -11.39
CA LEU A 37 10.59 3.89 -11.62
C LEU A 37 11.56 2.82 -12.11
N SER A 38 12.42 3.17 -13.07
CA SER A 38 13.46 2.27 -13.57
C SER A 38 14.42 1.85 -12.46
N GLU A 39 14.89 2.79 -11.64
CA GLU A 39 15.71 2.49 -10.46
C GLU A 39 14.98 1.57 -9.47
N ARG A 40 13.68 1.80 -9.24
CA ARG A 40 12.87 1.00 -8.31
C ARG A 40 12.63 -0.42 -8.80
N TYR A 41 12.48 -0.61 -10.11
CA TYR A 41 12.12 -1.88 -10.74
C TYR A 41 13.29 -2.45 -11.55
N ASP A 42 14.49 -2.45 -10.97
CA ASP A 42 15.70 -3.12 -11.48
C ASP A 42 16.06 -2.83 -12.95
N GLY A 43 15.90 -1.58 -13.36
CA GLY A 43 16.23 -1.12 -14.71
C GLY A 43 15.12 -1.31 -15.74
N ALA A 44 13.92 -1.71 -15.33
CA ALA A 44 12.77 -1.80 -16.23
C ALA A 44 12.48 -0.46 -16.92
N GLU A 45 12.03 -0.53 -18.18
CA GLU A 45 11.64 0.63 -18.96
C GLU A 45 10.14 0.91 -18.81
N PHE A 46 9.79 2.17 -18.58
CA PHE A 46 8.42 2.64 -18.42
C PHE A 46 8.14 3.80 -19.37
N VAL A 47 6.86 4.01 -19.66
CA VAL A 47 6.34 5.16 -20.41
C VAL A 47 5.26 5.86 -19.62
N ILE A 48 5.12 7.18 -19.83
CA ILE A 48 4.01 7.97 -19.31
C ILE A 48 2.91 8.03 -20.38
N LEU A 49 1.72 7.56 -20.03
CA LEU A 49 0.54 7.55 -20.90
C LEU A 49 -0.32 8.80 -20.71
N GLU A 50 -0.42 9.28 -19.46
CA GLU A 50 -1.20 10.47 -19.11
C GLU A 50 -0.53 11.24 -17.97
N THR A 51 -0.60 12.57 -18.03
CA THR A 51 -0.13 13.47 -16.97
C THR A 51 -1.27 14.37 -16.50
N ILE A 52 -1.66 14.23 -15.24
CA ILE A 52 -2.65 15.09 -14.59
C ILE A 52 -1.94 16.09 -13.69
N ASN A 53 -2.01 17.36 -14.08
CA ASN A 53 -1.25 18.42 -13.47
C ASN A 53 -1.88 18.96 -12.17
N ASN A 54 -1.01 19.19 -11.19
CA ASN A 54 -1.18 20.11 -10.06
C ASN A 54 -2.41 19.88 -9.16
N CYS A 55 -2.30 18.91 -8.27
CA CYS A 55 -3.10 18.86 -7.05
C CYS A 55 -2.35 19.56 -5.90
N GLU A 56 -2.97 20.51 -5.21
CA GLU A 56 -2.44 21.12 -3.99
C GLU A 56 -3.39 20.84 -2.83
N TYR A 57 -2.86 20.22 -1.78
CA TYR A 57 -3.59 19.90 -0.57
C TYR A 57 -2.94 20.59 0.63
N LYS A 58 -3.75 21.23 1.47
CA LYS A 58 -3.30 21.88 2.71
C LYS A 58 -3.95 21.22 3.91
N THR A 59 -3.13 20.76 4.85
CA THR A 59 -3.55 20.39 6.19
C THR A 59 -3.10 21.45 7.19
N LYS A 60 -3.47 21.28 8.45
CA LYS A 60 -3.04 22.14 9.56
C LYS A 60 -1.52 22.30 9.63
N ASP A 61 -0.78 21.22 9.35
CA ASP A 61 0.66 21.17 9.58
C ASP A 61 1.47 20.89 8.30
N LYS A 62 0.83 20.72 7.13
CA LYS A 62 1.51 20.40 5.86
C LYS A 62 0.86 21.07 4.64
N THR A 63 1.70 21.41 3.66
CA THR A 63 1.28 21.68 2.28
C THR A 63 1.87 20.60 1.39
N LEU A 64 1.01 19.93 0.63
CA LEU A 64 1.38 18.89 -0.32
C LEU A 64 1.03 19.37 -1.72
N ARG A 65 2.04 19.45 -2.59
CA ARG A 65 1.85 19.60 -4.03
C ARG A 65 2.05 18.24 -4.65
N CYS A 66 1.21 17.87 -5.61
CA CYS A 66 1.32 16.63 -6.33
C CYS A 66 1.06 16.79 -7.82
N ARG A 67 1.61 15.85 -8.57
CA ARG A 67 1.27 15.57 -9.96
C ARG A 67 1.07 14.06 -10.07
N LEU A 68 0.05 13.68 -10.80
CA LEU A 68 -0.27 12.28 -11.06
C LEU A 68 0.17 11.93 -12.46
N TYR A 69 0.74 10.75 -12.60
CA TYR A 69 1.08 10.16 -13.88
C TYR A 69 0.41 8.80 -13.99
N LEU A 70 -0.20 8.53 -15.13
CA LEU A 70 -0.53 7.18 -15.55
C LEU A 70 0.70 6.66 -16.29
N ALA A 71 1.39 5.69 -15.70
CA ALA A 71 2.58 5.07 -16.27
C ALA A 71 2.25 3.63 -16.68
N ALA A 72 3.05 3.05 -17.55
CA ALA A 72 2.98 1.61 -17.86
C ALA A 72 4.38 1.09 -18.22
N PRO A 73 4.63 -0.23 -18.07
CA PRO A 73 5.80 -0.87 -18.67
C PRO A 73 5.86 -0.57 -20.17
N ALA A 74 7.04 -0.28 -20.71
CA ALA A 74 7.20 0.04 -22.12
C ALA A 74 6.79 -1.13 -23.04
N GLU A 75 6.99 -2.36 -22.56
CA GLU A 75 6.66 -3.61 -23.25
C GLU A 75 5.17 -3.99 -23.19
N ASP A 76 4.43 -3.47 -22.21
CA ASP A 76 3.02 -3.80 -21.97
C ASP A 76 2.26 -2.58 -21.44
N GLN A 77 1.74 -1.79 -22.38
CA GLN A 77 1.00 -0.56 -22.04
C GLN A 77 -0.44 -0.85 -21.56
N GLU A 78 -0.92 -2.09 -21.62
CA GLU A 78 -2.22 -2.45 -21.05
C GLU A 78 -2.17 -2.49 -19.52
N ARG A 79 -0.98 -2.73 -18.95
CA ARG A 79 -0.70 -2.71 -17.50
C ARG A 79 -0.36 -1.32 -16.98
N ALA A 80 -1.29 -0.39 -17.19
CA ALA A 80 -1.15 0.96 -16.69
C ALA A 80 -1.38 1.05 -15.17
N PHE A 81 -0.60 1.89 -14.49
CA PHE A 81 -0.65 2.10 -13.05
C PHE A 81 -0.44 3.57 -12.69
N TRP A 82 -0.88 3.97 -11.49
CA TRP A 82 -0.81 5.36 -11.05
C TRP A 82 0.47 5.66 -10.29
N VAL A 83 1.09 6.81 -10.60
CA VAL A 83 2.28 7.33 -9.93
C VAL A 83 2.00 8.71 -9.37
N HIS A 84 2.15 8.84 -8.06
CA HIS A 84 2.01 10.07 -7.30
C HIS A 84 3.38 10.68 -7.06
N SER A 85 3.73 11.71 -7.84
CA SER A 85 4.87 12.57 -7.54
C SER A 85 4.45 13.64 -6.55
N THR A 86 5.10 13.68 -5.38
CA THR A 86 4.74 14.60 -4.30
C THR A 86 5.91 15.47 -3.86
N VAL A 87 5.58 16.70 -3.48
CA VAL A 87 6.44 17.61 -2.73
C VAL A 87 5.68 18.02 -1.48
N THR A 88 6.20 17.63 -0.32
CA THR A 88 5.61 17.92 0.97
C THR A 88 6.43 18.98 1.69
N LYS A 89 5.74 20.00 2.20
CA LYS A 89 6.26 21.04 3.07
C LYS A 89 5.61 20.88 4.44
N SER A 90 6.41 20.58 5.46
CA SER A 90 5.94 20.47 6.85
C SER A 90 6.18 21.77 7.60
N TRP A 91 5.16 22.23 8.32
CA TRP A 91 5.17 23.45 9.12
C TRP A 91 5.38 23.10 10.60
N GLY A 92 6.26 23.84 11.27
CA GLY A 92 6.32 23.84 12.74
C GLY A 92 5.30 24.79 13.32
N GLY A 93 4.92 24.60 14.59
CA GLY A 93 4.14 25.59 15.34
C GLY A 93 4.77 26.99 15.21
N ASP A 94 3.90 27.98 14.96
CA ASP A 94 4.22 29.35 14.55
C ASP A 94 5.05 29.46 13.24
N SER A 95 4.44 29.00 12.14
CA SER A 95 4.54 29.55 10.78
C SER A 95 5.86 29.40 10.00
N LEU A 96 6.89 28.73 10.53
CA LEU A 96 8.13 28.49 9.78
C LEU A 96 8.18 27.07 9.18
N PRO A 97 8.58 26.91 7.90
CA PRO A 97 8.72 25.59 7.30
C PRO A 97 9.91 24.85 7.89
N MET A 98 9.65 23.70 8.51
CA MET A 98 10.66 22.91 9.19
C MET A 98 11.32 21.88 8.27
N ARG A 99 10.59 21.35 7.29
CA ARG A 99 11.08 20.24 6.45
C ARG A 99 10.44 20.23 5.08
N TYR A 100 11.25 19.94 4.07
CA TYR A 100 10.82 19.64 2.70
C TYR A 100 11.17 18.20 2.37
N SER A 101 10.29 17.50 1.67
CA SER A 101 10.56 16.17 1.13
C SER A 101 9.88 16.01 -0.23
N SER A 102 10.56 15.36 -1.18
CA SER A 102 9.99 14.99 -2.48
C SER A 102 10.18 13.50 -2.73
N GLY A 103 9.25 12.89 -3.47
CA GLY A 103 9.27 11.46 -3.74
C GLY A 103 8.18 11.02 -4.70
N ILE A 104 8.27 9.77 -5.14
CA ILE A 104 7.20 9.09 -5.87
C ILE A 104 6.65 7.94 -5.02
N THR A 105 5.34 7.77 -5.06
CA THR A 105 4.63 6.56 -4.66
C THR A 105 3.89 6.05 -5.89
N ASP A 106 3.87 4.75 -6.13
CA ASP A 106 3.16 4.16 -7.27
C ASP A 106 2.42 2.90 -6.84
N THR A 107 1.47 2.48 -7.69
CA THR A 107 0.65 1.30 -7.46
C THR A 107 1.13 0.04 -8.18
N TYR A 108 2.13 0.14 -9.07
CA TYR A 108 2.46 -0.93 -10.02
C TYR A 108 2.60 -2.32 -9.40
N ALA A 109 3.48 -2.43 -8.41
CA ALA A 109 3.71 -3.70 -7.74
C ALA A 109 2.41 -4.19 -7.08
N PHE A 110 1.67 -3.30 -6.44
CA PHE A 110 0.46 -3.70 -5.73
C PHE A 110 -0.69 -4.11 -6.68
N ASP A 111 -0.81 -3.45 -7.82
CA ASP A 111 -1.80 -3.79 -8.84
C ASP A 111 -1.52 -5.19 -9.37
N TYR A 112 -0.25 -5.47 -9.68
CA TYR A 112 0.21 -6.80 -10.05
C TYR A 112 -0.08 -7.84 -8.96
N PHE A 113 0.14 -7.49 -7.69
CA PHE A 113 -0.15 -8.37 -6.57
C PHE A 113 -1.63 -8.76 -6.53
N LEU A 114 -2.53 -7.77 -6.60
CA LEU A 114 -3.96 -8.02 -6.54
C LEU A 114 -4.44 -8.86 -7.72
N GLU A 115 -3.99 -8.55 -8.94
CA GLU A 115 -4.35 -9.30 -10.15
C GLU A 115 -3.88 -10.75 -10.08
N ARG A 116 -2.64 -10.96 -9.62
CA ARG A 116 -2.08 -12.30 -9.52
C ARG A 116 -2.76 -13.10 -8.40
N PHE A 117 -3.12 -12.48 -7.28
CA PHE A 117 -3.87 -13.14 -6.21
C PHE A 117 -5.27 -13.55 -6.66
N ASP A 118 -6.02 -12.67 -7.34
CA ASP A 118 -7.33 -12.95 -7.94
C ASP A 118 -7.26 -14.12 -8.96
N THR A 119 -6.22 -14.09 -9.81
CA THR A 119 -5.95 -15.18 -10.77
C THR A 119 -5.70 -16.50 -10.05
N LEU A 120 -4.83 -16.51 -9.01
CA LEU A 120 -4.49 -17.72 -8.28
C LEU A 120 -5.67 -18.30 -7.50
N LEU A 121 -6.54 -17.46 -6.92
CA LEU A 121 -7.79 -17.92 -6.33
C LEU A 121 -8.67 -18.62 -7.36
N THR A 122 -8.81 -18.01 -8.55
CA THR A 122 -9.58 -18.59 -9.67
C THR A 122 -8.98 -19.92 -10.15
N GLU A 123 -7.65 -19.99 -10.31
CA GLU A 123 -6.93 -21.20 -10.74
C GLU A 123 -7.07 -22.36 -9.73
N ASN A 124 -7.25 -22.05 -8.44
CA ASN A 124 -7.47 -23.03 -7.37
C ASN A 124 -8.96 -23.27 -7.07
N GLU A 125 -9.87 -22.82 -7.94
CA GLU A 125 -11.32 -23.02 -7.81
C GLU A 125 -11.90 -22.47 -6.48
N ILE A 126 -11.27 -21.44 -5.92
CA ILE A 126 -11.74 -20.75 -4.71
C ILE A 126 -12.70 -19.65 -5.11
N ASP A 127 -13.97 -19.78 -4.72
CA ASP A 127 -14.95 -18.70 -4.88
C ASP A 127 -14.49 -17.45 -4.13
N HIS A 128 -14.62 -16.27 -4.75
CA HIS A 128 -14.23 -15.01 -4.14
C HIS A 128 -14.89 -13.80 -4.80
N PHE A 129 -14.83 -12.65 -4.11
CA PHE A 129 -15.16 -11.35 -4.69
C PHE A 129 -14.25 -10.25 -4.14
N PHE A 130 -14.13 -9.15 -4.88
CA PHE A 130 -13.34 -8.00 -4.47
C PHE A 130 -14.16 -7.07 -3.57
N THR A 131 -13.62 -6.71 -2.40
CA THR A 131 -14.36 -6.06 -1.30
C THR A 131 -14.36 -4.52 -1.36
N MET A 132 -13.71 -3.92 -2.36
CA MET A 132 -13.79 -2.47 -2.57
C MET A 132 -15.06 -2.12 -3.35
N SER A 133 -15.39 -0.83 -3.41
CA SER A 133 -16.65 -0.29 -3.95
C SER A 133 -17.02 -0.75 -5.36
N SER A 134 -16.08 -1.20 -6.18
CA SER A 134 -16.35 -1.75 -7.52
C SER A 134 -16.87 -3.18 -7.51
N GLY A 135 -16.68 -3.95 -6.43
CA GLY A 135 -16.96 -5.40 -6.41
C GLY A 135 -16.08 -6.24 -7.35
N ASN A 136 -15.27 -5.58 -8.18
CA ASN A 136 -14.50 -6.14 -9.28
C ASN A 136 -13.11 -5.49 -9.33
N ILE A 137 -12.07 -6.32 -9.40
CA ILE A 137 -10.68 -5.87 -9.43
C ILE A 137 -10.35 -5.08 -10.70
N ALA A 138 -10.74 -5.57 -11.89
CA ALA A 138 -10.44 -4.92 -13.16
C ALA A 138 -11.08 -3.53 -13.28
N GLU A 139 -12.21 -3.29 -12.62
CA GLU A 139 -12.80 -1.95 -12.51
C GLU A 139 -12.08 -1.09 -11.46
N HIS A 140 -11.66 -1.68 -10.34
CA HIS A 140 -10.90 -0.97 -9.31
C HIS A 140 -9.59 -0.41 -9.85
N LEU A 141 -8.84 -1.23 -10.58
CA LEU A 141 -7.49 -0.88 -11.06
C LEU A 141 -7.50 0.22 -12.12
N LYS A 142 -8.63 0.43 -12.82
CA LYS A 142 -8.82 1.56 -13.74
C LYS A 142 -8.92 2.91 -13.03
N SER A 143 -9.29 2.91 -11.75
CA SER A 143 -9.51 4.14 -10.98
C SER A 143 -8.20 4.69 -10.43
N GLN A 144 -8.13 6.01 -10.20
CA GLN A 144 -7.04 6.61 -9.44
C GLN A 144 -7.09 6.11 -8.00
N HIS A 145 -6.13 5.27 -7.63
CA HIS A 145 -6.08 4.70 -6.30
C HIS A 145 -4.65 4.71 -5.75
N LEU A 146 -4.58 4.78 -4.43
CA LEU A 146 -3.39 4.50 -3.62
C LEU A 146 -3.76 3.57 -2.46
N GLN A 147 -5.01 3.12 -2.46
CA GLN A 147 -5.60 2.39 -1.37
C GLN A 147 -5.60 0.93 -1.78
N GLY A 148 -5.21 0.08 -0.85
CA GLY A 148 -5.21 -1.34 -1.10
C GLY A 148 -6.61 -1.91 -1.33
N GLY A 149 -6.68 -3.20 -1.56
CA GLY A 149 -7.91 -3.94 -1.78
C GLY A 149 -8.12 -5.06 -0.78
N GLY A 150 -9.16 -5.85 -1.00
CA GLY A 150 -9.35 -7.05 -0.21
C GLY A 150 -10.28 -8.02 -0.89
N PHE A 151 -10.22 -9.28 -0.47
CA PHE A 151 -11.06 -10.34 -1.01
C PHE A 151 -11.98 -10.89 0.06
N GLY A 152 -13.24 -11.12 -0.31
CA GLY A 152 -14.20 -11.88 0.47
C GLY A 152 -14.25 -13.29 -0.10
N ILE A 153 -14.07 -14.28 0.77
CA ILE A 153 -14.00 -15.70 0.42
C ILE A 153 -15.07 -16.43 1.25
N PRO A 154 -16.12 -16.98 0.62
CA PRO A 154 -17.11 -17.79 1.31
C PRO A 154 -16.48 -19.11 1.75
N ILE A 155 -16.84 -19.55 2.95
CA ILE A 155 -16.45 -20.84 3.52
C ILE A 155 -17.65 -21.53 4.14
N THR A 156 -17.51 -22.82 4.39
CA THR A 156 -18.36 -23.61 5.29
C THR A 156 -17.47 -24.21 6.37
N GLN A 157 -18.06 -24.73 7.45
CA GLN A 157 -17.28 -25.39 8.50
C GLN A 157 -16.48 -26.59 7.95
N GLU A 158 -17.03 -27.30 6.95
CA GLU A 158 -16.37 -28.44 6.31
C GLU A 158 -15.23 -28.03 5.37
N THR A 159 -15.30 -26.83 4.77
CA THR A 159 -14.33 -26.36 3.77
C THR A 159 -13.32 -25.34 4.31
N ALA A 160 -13.48 -24.89 5.56
CA ALA A 160 -12.68 -23.82 6.14
C ALA A 160 -11.18 -24.15 6.16
N GLU A 161 -10.80 -25.35 6.60
CA GLU A 161 -9.39 -25.77 6.69
C GLU A 161 -8.71 -25.80 5.32
N ASP A 162 -9.34 -26.43 4.33
CA ASP A 162 -8.79 -26.55 2.97
C ASP A 162 -8.64 -25.18 2.31
N ILE A 163 -9.67 -24.32 2.42
CA ILE A 163 -9.66 -22.98 1.82
C ILE A 163 -8.61 -22.10 2.50
N VAL A 164 -8.55 -22.09 3.84
CA VAL A 164 -7.56 -21.30 4.58
C VAL A 164 -6.14 -21.74 4.23
N THR A 165 -5.90 -23.06 4.18
CA THR A 165 -4.60 -23.60 3.81
C THR A 165 -4.19 -23.16 2.40
N THR A 166 -5.08 -23.35 1.42
CA THR A 166 -4.85 -22.95 0.02
C THR A 166 -4.56 -21.45 -0.11
N VAL A 167 -5.32 -20.60 0.59
CA VAL A 167 -5.10 -19.14 0.59
C VAL A 167 -3.72 -18.77 1.14
N LEU A 168 -3.24 -19.46 2.17
CA LEU A 168 -1.91 -19.21 2.73
C LEU A 168 -0.79 -19.79 1.84
N GLU A 169 -1.04 -20.87 1.10
CA GLU A 169 -0.10 -21.37 0.08
C GLU A 169 0.03 -20.38 -1.10
N ILE A 170 -1.09 -19.83 -1.58
CA ILE A 170 -1.10 -18.77 -2.60
C ILE A 170 -0.30 -17.55 -2.11
N ARG A 171 -0.44 -17.16 -0.84
CA ARG A 171 0.36 -16.08 -0.23
C ARG A 171 1.86 -16.38 -0.35
N GLU A 172 2.29 -17.58 0.03
CA GLU A 172 3.71 -17.95 -0.02
C GLU A 172 4.25 -18.00 -1.44
N GLN A 173 3.47 -18.51 -2.39
CA GLN A 173 3.84 -18.49 -3.81
C GLN A 173 4.06 -17.05 -4.29
N LEU A 174 3.12 -16.16 -4.01
CA LEU A 174 3.22 -14.75 -4.41
C LEU A 174 4.40 -14.04 -3.78
N ALA A 175 4.71 -14.33 -2.51
CA ALA A 175 5.87 -13.74 -1.84
C ALA A 175 7.18 -14.03 -2.58
N GLY A 176 7.28 -15.20 -3.24
CA GLY A 176 8.42 -15.57 -4.09
C GLY A 176 8.40 -14.98 -5.50
N GLU A 177 7.20 -14.81 -6.10
CA GLU A 177 7.03 -14.25 -7.45
C GLU A 177 7.07 -12.71 -7.48
N TYR A 178 6.84 -12.07 -6.34
CA TYR A 178 6.63 -10.63 -6.28
C TYR A 178 7.90 -9.86 -6.72
N PRO A 179 7.81 -8.97 -7.72
CA PRO A 179 8.97 -8.22 -8.24
C PRO A 179 9.72 -7.43 -7.17
N LEU A 180 9.05 -7.14 -6.05
CA LEU A 180 9.61 -6.45 -4.91
C LEU A 180 9.35 -7.23 -3.61
N SER A 181 9.66 -8.53 -3.57
CA SER A 181 9.53 -9.33 -2.34
C SER A 181 10.22 -8.68 -1.13
N CYS A 182 11.32 -7.94 -1.35
CA CYS A 182 11.98 -7.10 -0.34
C CYS A 182 11.17 -5.86 0.09
N TYR A 183 10.23 -5.37 -0.73
CA TYR A 183 9.27 -4.34 -0.31
C TYR A 183 8.16 -4.91 0.57
N LEU A 184 7.85 -6.21 0.52
CA LEU A 184 7.00 -6.82 1.55
C LEU A 184 7.65 -6.66 2.94
N ASP A 185 8.99 -6.64 3.01
CA ASP A 185 9.73 -6.28 4.22
C ASP A 185 9.77 -4.75 4.47
N TYR A 186 9.80 -3.91 3.44
CA TYR A 186 9.63 -2.45 3.61
C TYR A 186 8.25 -2.08 4.19
N PHE A 187 7.20 -2.80 3.79
CA PHE A 187 5.85 -2.73 4.35
C PHE A 187 5.69 -3.48 5.68
N SER A 188 6.71 -4.24 6.12
CA SER A 188 6.72 -4.95 7.40
C SER A 188 7.15 -4.09 8.59
N HIS A 189 7.64 -2.88 8.35
CA HIS A 189 8.05 -1.99 9.43
C HIS A 189 6.83 -1.34 10.11
N PRO A 190 6.62 -1.48 11.44
CA PRO A 190 5.39 -1.08 12.14
C PRO A 190 4.96 0.40 11.97
N ALA A 191 5.91 1.29 11.65
CA ALA A 191 5.64 2.70 11.39
C ALA A 191 5.04 3.00 10.00
N TYR A 192 5.12 2.04 9.08
CA TYR A 192 4.56 2.15 7.74
C TYR A 192 3.37 1.20 7.68
N LYS A 193 2.14 1.75 7.63
CA LYS A 193 0.98 0.90 7.44
C LYS A 193 1.17 0.17 6.11
N PRO A 194 1.12 -1.18 6.09
CA PRO A 194 1.18 -1.90 4.83
C PRO A 194 0.06 -1.41 3.93
N ILE A 195 0.25 -1.58 2.63
CA ILE A 195 -0.86 -1.44 1.69
C ILE A 195 -2.02 -2.25 2.27
N LYS A 196 -3.21 -1.64 2.32
CA LYS A 196 -4.38 -2.26 2.95
C LYS A 196 -4.79 -3.48 2.13
N PHE A 197 -4.20 -4.63 2.40
CA PHE A 197 -4.59 -5.90 1.83
C PHE A 197 -5.26 -6.75 2.90
N VAL A 198 -6.56 -6.99 2.74
CA VAL A 198 -7.37 -7.71 3.73
C VAL A 198 -8.08 -8.87 3.06
N ILE A 199 -7.92 -10.06 3.62
CA ILE A 199 -8.72 -11.22 3.24
C ILE A 199 -9.78 -11.41 4.32
N ARG A 200 -11.02 -11.66 3.90
CA ARG A 200 -12.16 -11.91 4.77
C ARG A 200 -12.74 -13.28 4.44
N PHE A 201 -12.89 -14.12 5.45
CA PHE A 201 -13.68 -15.34 5.40
C PHE A 201 -15.05 -15.08 6.01
N TYR A 202 -16.09 -15.62 5.39
CA TYR A 202 -17.46 -15.52 5.89
C TYR A 202 -18.22 -16.81 5.56
N ASP A 203 -19.26 -17.12 6.32
CA ASP A 203 -20.08 -18.29 6.04
C ASP A 203 -20.89 -18.09 4.75
N ALA A 204 -20.72 -19.00 3.79
CA ALA A 204 -21.42 -19.03 2.52
C ALA A 204 -22.96 -18.99 2.69
N ALA A 205 -23.49 -19.55 3.80
CA ALA A 205 -24.91 -19.57 4.10
C ALA A 205 -25.50 -18.18 4.39
N HIS A 206 -24.68 -17.23 4.84
CA HIS A 206 -25.12 -15.87 5.21
C HIS A 206 -25.12 -14.88 4.03
N GLY A 207 -24.73 -15.32 2.82
CA GLY A 207 -24.71 -14.49 1.62
C GLY A 207 -23.54 -13.51 1.57
N ILE A 208 -23.47 -12.66 0.54
CA ILE A 208 -22.41 -11.65 0.39
C ILE A 208 -22.60 -10.59 1.48
N PRO A 209 -21.63 -10.41 2.39
CA PRO A 209 -21.77 -9.40 3.44
C PRO A 209 -21.85 -8.01 2.81
N ASP A 210 -22.89 -7.25 3.15
CA ASP A 210 -22.85 -5.81 2.94
C ASP A 210 -21.81 -5.19 3.90
N ALA A 211 -21.23 -4.06 3.53
CA ALA A 211 -20.15 -3.45 4.31
C ALA A 211 -20.57 -3.01 5.74
N GLU A 212 -21.85 -3.10 6.08
CA GLU A 212 -22.43 -2.69 7.37
C GLU A 212 -22.89 -3.88 8.25
N SER A 213 -23.10 -5.09 7.72
CA SER A 213 -23.53 -6.31 8.42
C SER A 213 -22.34 -7.19 8.80
N LEU A 214 -21.50 -6.66 9.68
CA LEU A 214 -20.21 -7.25 10.04
C LEU A 214 -20.26 -7.93 11.42
N SER A 215 -21.18 -8.87 11.63
CA SER A 215 -21.17 -9.72 12.84
C SER A 215 -20.47 -11.07 12.67
N GLU A 216 -20.35 -11.62 11.45
CA GLU A 216 -19.94 -13.02 11.25
C GLU A 216 -18.90 -13.19 10.12
N TYR A 217 -17.74 -12.55 10.28
CA TYR A 217 -16.61 -12.74 9.37
C TYR A 217 -15.30 -12.67 10.14
N THR A 218 -14.33 -13.45 9.68
CA THR A 218 -12.94 -13.41 10.16
C THR A 218 -12.10 -12.71 9.10
N SER A 219 -11.27 -11.74 9.51
CA SER A 219 -10.42 -11.03 8.56
C SER A 219 -8.98 -11.01 9.02
N PHE A 220 -8.06 -11.14 8.06
CA PHE A 220 -6.64 -11.06 8.35
C PHE A 220 -5.89 -10.28 7.29
N SER A 221 -4.73 -9.74 7.69
CA SER A 221 -3.76 -9.11 6.80
C SER A 221 -2.67 -10.13 6.49
N PRO A 222 -2.53 -10.62 5.25
CA PRO A 222 -1.70 -11.80 4.95
C PRO A 222 -0.23 -11.68 5.32
N TYR A 223 0.30 -10.45 5.32
CA TYR A 223 1.69 -10.16 5.66
C TYR A 223 1.87 -9.49 7.02
N ASP A 224 0.89 -9.62 7.92
CA ASP A 224 1.04 -9.16 9.30
C ASP A 224 2.03 -10.04 10.07
N LYS A 225 3.09 -9.40 10.57
CA LYS A 225 4.27 -10.03 11.15
C LYS A 225 4.43 -9.63 12.62
N LYS A 226 5.10 -10.47 13.39
CA LYS A 226 5.60 -10.19 14.74
C LYS A 226 7.04 -10.63 14.85
N PHE A 227 7.73 -10.10 15.86
CA PHE A 227 9.03 -10.62 16.28
C PHE A 227 8.79 -11.69 17.35
N ASP A 228 9.48 -12.82 17.22
CA ASP A 228 9.54 -13.83 18.28
C ASP A 228 10.54 -13.42 19.39
N GLU A 229 10.71 -14.28 20.39
CA GLU A 229 11.62 -14.06 21.51
C GLU A 229 13.11 -13.97 21.12
N ASN A 230 13.46 -14.37 19.90
CA ASN A 230 14.81 -14.36 19.33
C ASN A 230 14.97 -13.28 18.24
N ASP A 231 14.05 -12.31 18.16
CA ASP A 231 14.00 -11.27 17.14
C ASP A 231 13.83 -11.80 15.69
N ASN A 232 13.35 -13.03 15.51
CA ASN A 232 13.00 -13.53 14.18
C ASN A 232 11.63 -13.02 13.76
N ILE A 233 11.47 -12.76 12.47
CA ILE A 233 10.19 -12.40 11.87
C ILE A 233 9.34 -13.67 11.73
N VAL A 234 8.15 -13.67 12.32
CA VAL A 234 7.14 -14.73 12.16
C VAL A 234 5.79 -14.12 11.78
N TYR A 235 5.05 -14.80 10.89
CA TYR A 235 3.69 -14.38 10.53
C TYR A 235 2.74 -14.56 11.71
N ARG A 236 1.84 -13.60 11.92
CA ARG A 236 0.81 -13.69 12.96
C ARG A 236 -0.29 -14.68 12.58
N ASN A 237 -0.59 -14.74 11.29
CA ASN A 237 -1.70 -15.52 10.74
C ASN A 237 -1.16 -16.85 10.22
N THR A 238 -1.39 -17.90 11.00
CA THR A 238 -1.22 -19.32 10.63
C THR A 238 -2.57 -19.96 10.39
N VAL A 239 -2.59 -21.15 9.79
CA VAL A 239 -3.83 -21.94 9.60
C VAL A 239 -4.57 -22.08 10.93
N GLU A 240 -3.88 -22.47 11.99
CA GLU A 240 -4.45 -22.72 13.31
C GLU A 240 -5.09 -21.46 13.90
N THR A 241 -4.39 -20.32 13.84
CA THR A 241 -4.92 -19.05 14.37
C THR A 241 -6.14 -18.57 13.60
N ILE A 242 -6.15 -18.74 12.28
CA ILE A 242 -7.25 -18.30 11.43
C ILE A 242 -8.47 -19.21 11.63
N LEU A 243 -8.27 -20.53 11.74
CA LEU A 243 -9.34 -21.48 12.01
C LEU A 243 -9.96 -21.27 13.40
N ALA A 244 -9.14 -21.05 14.43
CA ALA A 244 -9.65 -20.71 15.76
C ALA A 244 -10.50 -19.42 15.74
N ASP A 245 -10.07 -18.39 15.00
CA ASP A 245 -10.85 -17.17 14.83
C ASP A 245 -12.14 -17.39 14.03
N ILE A 246 -12.13 -18.24 12.99
CA ILE A 246 -13.32 -18.66 12.22
C ILE A 246 -14.31 -19.40 13.13
N ASP A 247 -13.85 -20.41 13.85
CA ASP A 247 -14.68 -21.23 14.74
C ASP A 247 -15.37 -20.36 15.79
N LYS A 248 -14.61 -19.44 16.39
CA LYS A 248 -15.13 -18.51 17.39
C LYS A 248 -16.08 -17.47 16.82
N THR A 249 -15.71 -16.82 15.71
CA THR A 249 -16.37 -15.61 15.23
C THR A 249 -17.52 -15.90 14.28
N ILE A 250 -17.41 -16.97 13.48
CA ILE A 250 -18.40 -17.35 12.47
C ILE A 250 -19.30 -18.46 13.01
N TYR A 251 -18.73 -19.47 13.67
CA TYR A 251 -19.49 -20.65 14.12
C TYR A 251 -19.82 -20.67 15.61
N GLY A 252 -19.34 -19.70 16.39
CA GLY A 252 -19.63 -19.58 17.82
C GLY A 252 -19.12 -20.75 18.67
N VAL A 253 -18.09 -21.45 18.22
CA VAL A 253 -17.44 -22.54 18.95
C VAL A 253 -16.40 -21.94 19.90
N GLU A 254 -16.61 -22.08 21.22
CA GLU A 254 -15.61 -21.70 22.23
C GLU A 254 -14.66 -22.88 22.48
N GLU A 255 -13.35 -22.62 22.57
CA GLU A 255 -12.35 -23.64 22.99
C GLU A 255 -12.68 -24.13 24.43
N GLU A 256 -12.81 -25.46 24.60
CA GLU A 256 -12.94 -26.11 25.92
C GLU A 256 -11.65 -26.06 26.76
#